data_AF-A0A558D0G5-F1
#
_entry.id   AF-A0A558D0G5-F1
#
_cell.length_a   1.000
_cell.length_b   1.000
_cell.length_c   1.000
_cell.angle_alpha   90.00
_cell.angle_beta   90.00
_cell.angle_gamma   90.00
#
_symmetry.space_group_name_H-M   'P 1'
#
loop_
_entity.id
_entity.type
_entity.pdbx_description
1 polymer ?
#
loop_
_entity_poly.entity_id
_entity_poly.type
_entity_poly.pdbx_seq_one_letter_code
_entity_poly.pdbx_strand_id
1 'polypeptide(L)'
;MYSGSGEERRARTKNMVDKWLAERQQMLVLYCKLAGVESFDPDKPEKQLLRDFCQLMVDYVAFGHFEVYDRITSGEERRGEVIKVAEAAYPRISEVTESVVSFNDKYDLADHEQSLEDLATDLSILGEELAGRIELEDKLVKALMR
;
A
#
# COMPACT_ATOMS: atom_id res chain seq x y z
N MET A 1 -0.82 5.46 -38.49
CA MET A 1 -1.07 5.86 -37.09
C MET A 1 -1.49 4.62 -36.33
N TYR A 2 -0.62 4.08 -35.48
CA TYR A 2 -0.93 2.92 -34.65
C TYR A 2 -1.90 3.36 -33.55
N SER A 3 -3.19 3.07 -33.75
CA SER A 3 -4.18 3.07 -32.67
C SER A 3 -3.81 1.92 -31.74
N GLY A 4 -3.09 2.20 -30.66
CA GLY A 4 -2.89 1.23 -29.58
C GLY A 4 -4.25 0.66 -29.17
N SER A 5 -4.45 -0.62 -29.43
CA SER A 5 -5.78 -1.21 -29.47
C SER A 5 -6.40 -1.18 -28.06
N GLY A 6 -7.74 -1.15 -27.97
CA GLY A 6 -8.41 -1.24 -26.66
C GLY A 6 -7.99 -2.48 -25.85
N GLU A 7 -7.45 -3.50 -26.51
CA GLU A 7 -6.93 -4.72 -25.90
C GLU A 7 -5.60 -4.49 -25.18
N GLU A 8 -4.66 -3.75 -25.78
CA GLU A 8 -3.39 -3.41 -25.12
C GLU A 8 -3.61 -2.58 -23.85
N ARG A 9 -4.56 -1.63 -23.90
CA ARG A 9 -4.91 -0.80 -22.72
C ARG A 9 -5.52 -1.63 -21.60
N ARG A 10 -6.42 -2.58 -21.94
CA ARG A 10 -7.03 -3.48 -20.96
C ARG A 10 -6.00 -4.44 -20.35
N ALA A 11 -5.08 -4.97 -21.16
CA ALA A 11 -4.00 -5.82 -20.69
C ALA A 11 -3.08 -5.08 -19.70
N ARG A 12 -2.72 -3.81 -19.98
CA ARG A 12 -1.95 -2.98 -19.05
C ARG A 12 -2.68 -2.74 -17.73
N THR A 13 -3.96 -2.38 -17.77
CA THR A 13 -4.76 -2.19 -16.54
C THR A 13 -4.81 -3.47 -15.71
N LYS A 14 -5.00 -4.62 -16.36
CA LYS A 14 -5.03 -5.90 -15.66
C LYS A 14 -3.70 -6.21 -14.99
N ASN A 15 -2.58 -6.08 -15.71
CA ASN A 15 -1.24 -6.31 -15.15
C ASN A 15 -0.93 -5.38 -13.96
N MET A 16 -1.35 -4.11 -14.06
CA MET A 16 -1.21 -3.13 -12.97
C MET A 16 -2.01 -3.56 -11.73
N VAL A 17 -3.27 -3.97 -11.90
CA VAL A 17 -4.12 -4.46 -10.80
C VAL A 17 -3.57 -5.75 -10.21
N ASP A 18 -3.12 -6.70 -11.04
CA ASP A 18 -2.54 -7.97 -10.58
C ASP A 18 -1.29 -7.72 -9.72
N LYS A 19 -0.41 -6.80 -10.16
CA LYS A 19 0.77 -6.38 -9.36
C LYS A 19 0.36 -5.73 -8.04
N TRP A 20 -0.61 -4.83 -8.08
CA TRP A 20 -1.11 -4.14 -6.88
C TRP A 20 -1.64 -5.11 -5.82
N LEU A 21 -2.44 -6.08 -6.24
CA LEU A 21 -3.00 -7.10 -5.35
C LEU A 21 -1.92 -8.06 -4.83
N ALA A 22 -0.90 -8.36 -5.62
CA ALA A 22 0.23 -9.17 -5.19
C ALA A 22 1.06 -8.46 -4.09
N GLU A 23 1.36 -7.17 -4.27
CA GLU A 23 2.08 -6.38 -3.25
C GLU A 23 1.27 -6.26 -1.96
N ARG A 24 -0.05 -6.00 -2.06
CA ARG A 24 -0.96 -6.01 -0.90
C ARG A 24 -0.89 -7.33 -0.15
N GLN A 25 -0.97 -8.45 -0.87
CA GLN A 25 -0.94 -9.78 -0.25
C GLN A 25 0.37 -10.02 0.50
N GLN A 26 1.51 -9.64 -0.09
CA GLN A 26 2.81 -9.78 0.56
C GLN A 26 2.90 -8.90 1.81
N MET A 27 2.42 -7.66 1.74
CA MET A 27 2.38 -6.73 2.87
C MET A 27 1.56 -7.29 4.03
N LEU A 28 0.35 -7.81 3.76
CA LEU A 28 -0.51 -8.41 4.77
C LEU A 28 0.12 -9.66 5.41
N VAL A 29 0.84 -10.48 4.64
CA VAL A 29 1.56 -11.65 5.18
C VAL A 29 2.65 -11.21 6.16
N LEU A 30 3.42 -10.17 5.85
CA LEU A 30 4.43 -9.64 6.76
C LEU A 30 3.80 -9.00 8.00
N TYR A 31 2.70 -8.25 7.82
CA TYR A 31 1.91 -7.70 8.93
C TYR A 31 1.47 -8.78 9.91
N CYS A 32 0.84 -9.85 9.42
CA CYS A 32 0.38 -10.95 10.27
C CYS A 32 1.54 -11.65 11.01
N LYS A 33 2.70 -11.79 10.36
CA LYS A 33 3.88 -12.35 11.02
C LYS A 33 4.35 -11.46 12.15
N LEU A 34 4.42 -10.13 11.95
CA LEU A 34 4.83 -9.17 12.98
C LEU A 34 3.83 -9.08 14.13
N ALA A 35 2.53 -9.04 13.84
CA ALA A 35 1.47 -9.02 14.85
C ALA A 35 1.41 -10.31 15.68
N GLY A 36 1.94 -11.42 15.15
CA GLY A 36 2.04 -12.71 15.86
C GLY A 36 3.31 -12.90 16.70
N VAL A 37 4.24 -11.94 16.70
CA VAL A 37 5.45 -12.00 17.52
C VAL A 37 5.11 -11.57 18.96
N GLU A 38 5.20 -12.49 19.91
CA GLU A 38 4.89 -12.22 21.33
C GLU A 38 5.98 -11.41 22.05
N SER A 39 7.23 -11.45 21.58
CA SER A 39 8.35 -10.70 22.16
C SER A 39 9.39 -10.35 21.10
N PHE A 40 9.57 -9.06 20.82
CA PHE A 40 10.62 -8.57 19.91
C PHE A 40 11.95 -8.45 20.66
N ASP A 41 12.97 -9.13 20.15
CA ASP A 41 14.33 -9.10 20.70
C ASP A 41 15.27 -8.48 19.66
N PRO A 42 16.05 -7.44 20.00
CA PRO A 42 16.85 -6.68 19.04
C PRO A 42 17.97 -7.48 18.36
N ASP A 43 18.38 -8.63 18.93
CA ASP A 43 19.41 -9.54 18.37
C ASP A 43 18.83 -10.68 17.51
N LYS A 44 17.51 -10.67 17.25
CA LYS A 44 16.79 -11.77 16.62
C LYS A 44 16.18 -11.41 15.24
N PRO A 45 15.70 -12.41 14.47
CA PRO A 45 15.22 -12.25 13.10
C PRO A 45 14.05 -11.26 12.92
N GLU A 46 13.39 -10.87 14.00
CA GLU A 46 12.21 -10.00 13.98
C GLU A 46 12.57 -8.55 13.60
N LYS A 47 13.81 -8.11 13.84
CA LYS A 47 14.30 -6.81 13.34
C LYS A 47 14.40 -6.77 11.82
N GLN A 48 14.85 -7.87 11.20
CA GLN A 48 14.88 -7.98 9.75
C GLN A 48 13.46 -8.05 9.19
N LEU A 49 12.56 -8.80 9.84
CA LEU A 49 11.16 -8.87 9.45
C LEU A 49 10.47 -7.50 9.49
N LEU A 50 10.74 -6.68 10.52
CA LEU A 50 10.22 -5.32 10.62
C LEU A 50 10.74 -4.43 9.48
N ARG A 51 12.04 -4.51 9.17
CA ARG A 51 12.63 -3.78 8.03
C ARG A 51 12.00 -4.17 6.71
N ASP A 52 11.87 -5.47 6.45
CA ASP A 52 11.26 -6.00 5.22
C ASP A 52 9.81 -5.52 5.09
N PHE A 53 9.08 -5.48 6.21
CA PHE A 53 7.71 -4.97 6.25
C PHE A 53 7.63 -3.48 5.96
N CYS A 54 8.47 -2.67 6.60
CA CYS A 54 8.53 -1.22 6.38
C CYS A 54 8.84 -0.89 4.91
N GLN A 55 9.86 -1.53 4.32
CA GLN A 55 10.21 -1.35 2.91
C GLN A 55 9.04 -1.72 1.99
N LEU A 56 8.46 -2.91 2.18
CA LEU A 56 7.35 -3.36 1.34
C LEU A 56 6.11 -2.48 1.48
N MET A 57 5.85 -1.94 2.67
CA MET A 57 4.72 -1.06 2.91
C MET A 57 4.89 0.29 2.21
N VAL A 58 6.10 0.88 2.27
CA VAL A 58 6.45 2.10 1.54
C VAL A 58 6.30 1.88 0.03
N ASP A 59 6.81 0.77 -0.48
CA ASP A 59 6.67 0.41 -1.90
C ASP A 59 5.19 0.28 -2.30
N TYR A 60 4.37 -0.38 -1.48
CA TYR A 60 2.94 -0.57 -1.73
C TYR A 60 2.13 0.74 -1.68
N VAL A 61 2.43 1.66 -0.76
CA VAL A 61 1.78 2.99 -0.78
C VAL A 61 2.22 3.81 -1.99
N ALA A 62 3.51 3.77 -2.32
CA ALA A 62 4.07 4.50 -3.45
C ALA A 62 3.52 3.99 -4.79
N PHE A 63 3.38 2.67 -4.95
CA PHE A 63 2.77 2.06 -6.15
C PHE A 63 1.36 2.61 -6.39
N GLY A 64 0.54 2.70 -5.33
CA GLY A 64 -0.80 3.30 -5.43
C GLY A 64 -0.75 4.74 -5.96
N HIS A 65 0.07 5.60 -5.35
CA HIS A 65 0.19 7.02 -5.73
C HIS A 65 0.73 7.22 -7.14
N PHE A 66 1.83 6.56 -7.49
CA PHE A 66 2.56 6.84 -8.73
C PHE A 66 2.07 6.06 -9.95
N GLU A 67 1.48 4.87 -9.77
CA GLU A 67 1.00 4.08 -10.93
C GLU A 67 -0.52 4.20 -11.10
N VAL A 68 -1.27 4.10 -10.00
CA VAL A 68 -2.73 4.08 -10.08
C VAL A 68 -3.32 5.50 -10.14
N TYR A 69 -2.93 6.37 -9.21
CA TYR A 69 -3.48 7.73 -9.14
C TYR A 69 -2.93 8.65 -10.23
N ASP A 70 -1.63 8.57 -10.53
CA ASP A 70 -1.03 9.32 -11.64
C ASP A 70 -1.73 9.05 -12.98
N ARG A 71 -2.06 7.78 -13.27
CA ARG A 71 -2.82 7.40 -14.47
C ARG A 71 -4.21 8.06 -14.54
N ILE A 72 -4.83 8.28 -13.39
CA ILE A 72 -6.16 8.88 -13.30
C ILE A 72 -6.06 10.39 -13.48
N THR A 73 -5.09 11.04 -12.82
CA THR A 73 -4.90 12.49 -12.86
C THR A 73 -4.27 12.99 -14.17
N SER A 74 -3.44 12.18 -14.83
CA SER A 74 -2.85 12.45 -16.15
C SER A 74 -3.85 12.37 -17.32
N GLY A 75 -5.09 11.93 -17.06
CA GLY A 75 -6.15 11.83 -18.06
C GLY A 75 -6.05 10.61 -18.98
N GLU A 76 -5.21 9.63 -18.64
CA GLU A 76 -5.16 8.34 -19.34
C GLU A 76 -6.43 7.50 -19.09
N GLU A 77 -7.03 7.66 -17.90
CA GLU A 77 -8.35 7.11 -17.60
C GLU A 77 -9.47 8.05 -18.06
N ARG A 78 -10.43 7.51 -18.81
CA ARG A 78 -11.56 8.27 -19.38
C ARG A 78 -12.90 7.81 -18.82
N ARG A 79 -12.92 6.72 -18.05
CA ARG A 79 -14.13 6.18 -17.42
C ARG A 79 -14.51 7.07 -16.23
N GLY A 80 -15.57 7.85 -16.39
CA GLY A 80 -16.05 8.77 -15.35
C GLY A 80 -16.41 8.10 -14.02
N GLU A 81 -16.83 6.83 -14.03
CA GLU A 81 -17.04 6.07 -12.78
C GLU A 81 -15.72 5.82 -12.03
N VAL A 82 -14.65 5.46 -12.74
CA VAL A 82 -13.32 5.22 -12.13
C VAL A 82 -12.76 6.50 -11.54
N ILE A 83 -12.82 7.61 -12.30
CA ILE A 83 -12.35 8.92 -11.86
C ILE A 83 -13.05 9.33 -10.57
N LYS A 84 -14.39 9.26 -10.53
CA LYS A 84 -15.17 9.62 -9.34
C LYS A 84 -14.82 8.78 -8.11
N VAL A 85 -14.64 7.46 -8.28
CA VAL A 85 -14.26 6.57 -7.17
C VAL A 85 -12.86 6.92 -6.66
N ALA A 86 -11.93 7.21 -7.56
CA ALA A 86 -10.57 7.59 -7.20
C ALA A 86 -10.50 8.94 -6.48
N GLU A 87 -11.19 9.97 -6.99
CA GLU A 87 -11.26 11.29 -6.36
C GLU A 87 -11.87 11.22 -4.96
N ALA A 88 -12.89 10.40 -4.76
CA ALA A 88 -13.51 10.20 -3.45
C ALA A 88 -12.61 9.42 -2.48
N ALA A 89 -11.81 8.48 -2.98
CA ALA A 89 -10.90 7.67 -2.17
C ALA A 89 -9.59 8.41 -1.81
N TYR A 90 -9.12 9.30 -2.67
CA TYR A 90 -7.79 9.91 -2.58
C TYR A 90 -7.48 10.58 -1.24
N PRO A 91 -8.38 11.40 -0.62
CA PRO A 91 -8.10 12.06 0.65
C PRO A 91 -7.71 11.06 1.75
N ARG A 92 -8.50 10.01 1.92
CA ARG A 92 -8.25 8.98 2.93
C ARG A 92 -7.02 8.14 2.60
N ILE A 93 -6.76 7.85 1.32
CA ILE A 93 -5.52 7.15 0.93
C ILE A 93 -4.29 8.00 1.23
N SER A 94 -4.34 9.31 1.03
CA SER A 94 -3.26 10.24 1.37
C SER A 94 -2.97 10.21 2.87
N GLU A 95 -4.00 10.31 3.72
CA GLU A 95 -3.86 10.24 5.18
C GLU A 95 -3.19 8.93 5.65
N VAL A 96 -3.61 7.79 5.09
CA VAL A 96 -3.01 6.50 5.44
C VAL A 96 -1.57 6.42 4.94
N THR A 97 -1.27 7.02 3.79
CA THR A 97 0.10 7.07 3.26
C THR A 97 1.03 7.86 4.17
N GLU A 98 0.58 9.01 4.68
CA GLU A 98 1.34 9.79 5.66
C GLU A 98 1.57 9.00 6.95
N SER A 99 0.56 8.25 7.41
CA SER A 99 0.68 7.37 8.58
C SER A 99 1.71 6.25 8.35
N VAL A 100 1.75 5.66 7.15
CA VAL A 100 2.75 4.66 6.75
C VAL A 100 4.16 5.26 6.73
N VAL A 101 4.33 6.45 6.17
CA VAL A 101 5.63 7.15 6.14
C VAL A 101 6.09 7.46 7.56
N SER A 102 5.20 7.98 8.41
CA SER A 102 5.51 8.25 9.82
C SER A 102 5.88 6.99 10.60
N PHE A 103 5.22 5.86 10.33
CA PHE A 103 5.57 4.57 10.91
C PHE A 103 6.95 4.12 10.43
N ASN A 104 7.21 4.19 9.11
CA ASN A 104 8.50 3.86 8.55
C ASN A 104 9.61 4.72 9.17
N ASP A 105 9.45 6.03 9.25
CA ASP A 105 10.43 6.94 9.85
C ASP A 105 10.67 6.65 11.35
N LYS A 106 9.63 6.23 12.08
CA LYS A 106 9.75 5.82 13.50
C LYS A 106 10.57 4.54 13.66
N TYR A 107 10.58 3.65 12.66
CA TYR A 107 11.23 2.33 12.72
C TYR A 107 12.34 2.13 11.67
N ASP A 108 12.72 3.18 10.94
CA ASP A 108 13.82 3.15 9.97
C ASP A 108 15.14 3.12 10.73
N LEU A 109 15.55 1.89 11.02
CA LEU A 109 16.69 1.53 11.85
C LEU A 109 18.00 1.83 11.12
N ALA A 110 18.32 3.11 10.92
CA ALA A 110 19.64 3.52 10.47
C ALA A 110 20.65 3.56 11.63
N ASP A 111 20.25 3.88 12.87
CA ASP A 111 21.25 4.06 13.95
C ASP A 111 20.78 4.05 15.40
N HIS A 112 19.52 3.69 15.71
CA HIS A 112 19.00 3.88 17.07
C HIS A 112 18.52 2.59 17.73
N GLU A 113 18.90 2.44 19.00
CA GLU A 113 18.30 1.61 20.04
C GLU A 113 16.85 2.06 20.30
N GLN A 114 16.04 2.24 19.26
CA GLN A 114 14.64 2.59 19.40
C GLN A 114 13.92 1.44 20.08
N SER A 115 13.34 1.77 21.23
CA SER A 115 12.54 0.86 22.01
C SER A 115 11.37 0.35 21.18
N LEU A 116 11.25 -0.96 21.08
CA LEU A 116 10.12 -1.63 20.43
C LEU A 116 8.89 -1.73 21.35
N GLU A 117 8.91 -1.02 22.49
CA GLU A 117 7.84 -1.03 23.48
C GLU A 117 6.48 -0.60 22.90
N ASP A 118 6.49 0.37 21.98
CA ASP A 118 5.28 0.88 21.33
C ASP A 118 4.89 0.09 20.07
N LEU A 119 5.75 -0.83 19.59
CA LEU A 119 5.57 -1.46 18.27
C LEU A 119 4.24 -2.20 18.14
N ALA A 120 3.82 -2.90 19.18
CA ALA A 120 2.53 -3.60 19.16
C ALA A 120 1.34 -2.64 19.03
N THR A 121 1.39 -1.51 19.74
CA THR A 121 0.36 -0.46 19.68
C THR A 121 0.35 0.19 18.29
N ASP A 122 1.51 0.55 17.77
CA ASP A 122 1.64 1.20 16.46
C ASP A 122 1.22 0.27 15.32
N LEU A 123 1.56 -1.02 15.39
CA LEU A 123 1.08 -2.03 14.45
C LEU A 123 -0.44 -2.21 14.50
N SER A 124 -1.06 -2.08 15.68
CA SER A 124 -2.52 -2.14 15.79
C SER A 124 -3.17 -0.96 15.08
N ILE A 125 -2.72 0.26 15.36
CA ILE A 125 -3.23 1.49 14.73
C ILE A 125 -3.03 1.43 13.22
N LEU A 126 -1.83 1.04 12.78
CA LEU A 126 -1.50 0.90 11.37
C LEU A 126 -2.37 -0.14 10.67
N GLY A 127 -2.69 -1.25 11.33
CA GLY A 127 -3.59 -2.27 10.80
C GLY A 127 -4.99 -1.74 10.52
N GLU A 128 -5.54 -0.91 11.41
CA GLU A 128 -6.84 -0.26 11.24
C GLU A 128 -6.82 0.72 10.05
N GLU A 129 -5.79 1.54 9.95
CA GLU A 129 -5.60 2.50 8.85
C GLU A 129 -5.46 1.76 7.50
N LEU A 130 -4.67 0.68 7.46
CA LEU A 130 -4.50 -0.16 6.28
C LEU A 130 -5.80 -0.86 5.87
N ALA A 131 -6.60 -1.34 6.83
CA ALA A 131 -7.89 -1.95 6.53
C ALA A 131 -8.83 -0.94 5.84
N GLY A 132 -8.92 0.28 6.38
CA GLY A 132 -9.71 1.34 5.77
C GLY A 132 -9.24 1.72 4.36
N ARG A 133 -7.92 1.75 4.14
CA ARG A 133 -7.33 1.95 2.81
C ARG A 133 -7.72 0.82 1.85
N ILE A 134 -7.57 -0.44 2.25
CA ILE A 134 -7.87 -1.62 1.42
C ILE A 134 -9.34 -1.61 0.94
N GLU A 135 -10.28 -1.21 1.79
CA GLU A 135 -11.70 -1.11 1.39
C GLU A 135 -11.93 -0.08 0.26
N LEU A 136 -11.19 1.03 0.28
CA LEU A 136 -11.26 2.05 -0.77
C LEU A 136 -10.61 1.55 -2.05
N GLU A 137 -9.45 0.90 -1.92
CA GLU A 137 -8.76 0.30 -3.05
C GLU A 137 -9.59 -0.79 -3.73
N ASP A 138 -10.33 -1.60 -2.96
CA ASP A 138 -11.23 -2.61 -3.52
C ASP A 138 -12.35 -2.00 -4.38
N LYS A 139 -12.88 -0.84 -3.98
CA LYS A 139 -13.85 -0.10 -4.80
C LYS A 139 -13.19 0.38 -6.09
N LEU A 140 -11.94 0.85 -6.02
CA LEU A 140 -11.18 1.30 -7.19
C LEU A 140 -10.85 0.14 -8.14
N VAL A 141 -10.37 -1.00 -7.62
CA VAL A 141 -10.09 -2.22 -8.39
C VAL A 141 -11.35 -2.71 -9.09
N LYS A 142 -12.50 -2.75 -8.40
CA LYS A 142 -13.79 -3.11 -9.02
C LYS A 142 -14.17 -2.18 -10.16
N ALA A 143 -13.97 -0.87 -10.00
CA ALA A 143 -14.22 0.10 -11.06
C ALA A 143 -13.24 -0.06 -12.23
N LEU A 144 -11.96 -0.33 -11.96
CA LEU A 144 -10.92 -0.52 -12.98
C LEU A 144 -11.12 -1.79 -13.81
N MET A 145 -11.67 -2.85 -13.21
CA MET A 145 -11.90 -4.16 -13.84
C MET A 145 -13.27 -4.33 -14.48
N ARG A 146 -14.13 -3.29 -14.38
CA ARG A 146 -15.42 -3.22 -15.07
C ARG A 146 -15.25 -2.76 -16.52
#